data_AF-A0A6B3N0V3-F1
#
_entry.id   AF-A0A6B3N0V3-F1
#
_cell.length_a   1.000
_cell.length_b   1.000
_cell.length_c   1.000
_cell.angle_alpha   90.00
_cell.angle_beta   90.00
_cell.angle_gamma   90.00
#
_symmetry.space_group_name_H-M   'P 1'
#
loop_
_entity.id
_entity.type
_entity.pdbx_description
1 polymer ?
#
loop_
_entity_poly.entity_id
_entity_poly.type
_entity_poly.pdbx_seq_one_letter_code
_entity_poly.pdbx_strand_id
1 'polypeptide(L)' 'KQAQSQMNQYLKTRQCRWQFLLKAFGFTKEAVGFRCDRCDNCLSH' A
#
# COMPACT_ATOMS: atom_id res chain seq x y z
N LYS A 1 5.71 3.34 18.80
CA LYS A 1 4.52 2.43 18.81
C LYS A 1 3.70 2.54 17.52
N GLN A 2 3.30 3.73 17.05
CA GLN A 2 2.52 3.88 15.80
C GLN A 2 3.30 3.53 14.52
N ALA A 3 4.58 3.90 14.41
CA ALA A 3 5.39 3.53 13.23
C ALA A 3 5.52 2.00 13.05
N GLN A 4 5.61 1.25 14.16
CA GLN A 4 5.69 -0.22 14.14
C GLN A 4 4.36 -0.84 13.70
N SER A 5 3.21 -0.29 14.11
CA SER A 5 1.91 -0.80 13.67
C SER A 5 1.66 -0.52 12.19
N GLN A 6 2.02 0.67 11.69
CA GLN A 6 1.93 1.01 10.26
C GLN A 6 2.85 0.13 9.42
N MET A 7 4.07 -0.14 9.87
CA MET A 7 4.99 -1.05 9.17
C MET A 7 4.44 -2.47 9.12
N ASN A 8 3.89 -2.98 10.23
CA ASN A 8 3.24 -4.29 10.24
C ASN A 8 2.04 -4.37 9.29
N GLN A 9 1.26 -3.29 9.16
CA GLN A 9 0.17 -3.21 8.18
C GLN A 9 0.70 -3.19 6.74
N TYR A 10 1.75 -2.41 6.47
CA TYR A 10 2.40 -2.34 5.17
C TYR A 10 2.96 -3.70 4.71
N LEU A 11 3.62 -4.43 5.62
CA LEU A 11 4.21 -5.73 5.29
C LEU A 11 3.16 -6.82 5.05
N LYS A 12 1.98 -6.72 5.71
CA LYS A 12 0.91 -7.72 5.63
C LYS A 12 -0.21 -7.38 4.65
N THR A 13 -0.18 -6.20 4.02
CA THR A 13 -1.24 -5.78 3.11
C THR A 13 -1.25 -6.66 1.86
N ARG A 14 -2.45 -6.94 1.35
CA ARG A 14 -2.69 -7.56 0.03
C ARG A 14 -3.00 -6.54 -1.06
N GLN A 15 -3.05 -5.24 -0.71
CA GLN A 15 -3.21 -4.16 -1.67
C GLN A 15 -1.89 -3.89 -2.41
N CYS A 16 -1.95 -3.17 -3.54
CA CYS A 16 -0.75 -2.65 -4.18
C CYS A 16 0.10 -1.87 -3.16
N ARG A 17 1.41 -2.10 -3.11
CA ARG A 17 2.29 -1.43 -2.13
C ARG A 17 2.22 0.10 -2.23
N TRP A 18 2.17 0.62 -3.44
CA TRP A 18 2.03 2.05 -3.70
C TRP A 18 0.66 2.60 -3.30
N GLN A 19 -0.41 1.81 -3.43
CA GLN A 19 -1.72 2.19 -2.92
C GLN A 19 -1.69 2.42 -1.40
N PHE A 20 -0.98 1.56 -0.65
CA PHE A 20 -0.80 1.76 0.79
C PHE A 20 -0.04 3.06 1.09
N LEU A 21 1.07 3.30 0.39
CA LEU A 21 1.89 4.50 0.58
C LEU A 21 1.10 5.78 0.28
N LEU A 22 0.39 5.84 -0.84
CA LEU A 22 -0.46 6.98 -1.19
C LEU A 22 -1.45 7.32 -0.06
N LYS A 23 -2.13 6.32 0.50
CA LYS A 23 -3.03 6.53 1.65
C LYS A 23 -2.29 7.06 2.88
N ALA A 24 -1.13 6.47 3.21
CA ALA A 24 -0.35 6.85 4.39
C ALA A 24 0.18 8.29 4.32
N PHE A 25 0.43 8.81 3.10
CA PHE A 25 0.86 10.19 2.87
C PHE A 25 -0.29 11.17 2.58
N GLY A 26 -1.55 10.75 2.67
CA GLY A 26 -2.73 11.62 2.54
C GLY A 26 -3.39 11.67 1.15
N PHE A 27 -2.84 10.97 0.15
CA PHE A 27 -3.37 10.86 -1.22
C PHE A 27 -4.47 9.80 -1.32
N THR A 28 -5.50 9.93 -0.49
CA THR A 28 -6.54 8.90 -0.34
C THR A 28 -7.39 8.71 -1.59
N LYS A 29 -7.65 9.78 -2.37
CA LYS A 29 -8.44 9.73 -3.61
C LYS A 29 -7.67 9.06 -4.73
N GLU A 30 -6.41 9.45 -4.90
CA GLU A 30 -5.48 8.92 -5.89
C GLU A 30 -5.17 7.45 -5.64
N ALA A 31 -5.23 7.02 -4.37
CA ALA A 31 -5.06 5.62 -4.00
C ALA A 31 -6.26 4.73 -4.35
N VAL A 32 -7.44 5.27 -4.65
CA VAL A 32 -8.61 4.44 -4.97
C VAL A 32 -8.41 3.79 -6.34
N GLY A 33 -8.44 2.45 -6.39
CA GLY A 33 -8.22 1.69 -7.61
C GLY A 33 -6.78 1.68 -8.13
N PHE A 34 -5.83 2.37 -7.48
CA PHE A 34 -4.44 2.43 -7.94
C PHE A 34 -3.77 1.05 -7.92
N ARG A 35 -3.17 0.68 -9.06
CA ARG A 35 -2.29 -0.47 -9.21
C ARG A 35 -1.04 -0.02 -9.97
N CYS A 36 0.14 -0.38 -9.46
CA CYS A 36 1.41 -0.01 -10.10
C CYS A 36 1.92 -1.06 -11.10
N ASP A 37 1.31 -2.24 -11.09
CA ASP A 37 1.65 -3.43 -11.91
C ASP A 37 3.11 -3.89 -11.84
N ARG A 38 3.83 -3.47 -10.78
CA ARG A 38 5.28 -3.67 -10.63
C ARG A 38 5.75 -4.08 -9.23
N CYS A 39 4.89 -4.00 -8.20
CA CYS A 39 5.22 -4.51 -6.87
C CYS A 39 4.86 -5.99 -6.73
N ASP A 40 5.49 -6.68 -5.79
CA ASP A 40 5.18 -8.08 -5.41
C ASP A 40 3.69 -8.37 -5.30
N ASN A 41 2.88 -7.54 -4.64
CA ASN A 41 1.43 -7.74 -4.52
C ASN A 41 0.66 -7.56 -5.84
N CYS A 42 1.24 -6.89 -6.85
CA CYS A 42 0.65 -6.76 -8.18
C CYS A 42 1.17 -7.84 -9.15
N LEU A 43 2.38 -8.34 -8.92
CA LEU A 43 3.03 -9.38 -9.71
C LEU A 43 2.70 -10.80 -9.24
N SER A 44 2.12 -10.95 -8.05
CA SER A 44 1.69 -12.23 -7.49
C SER A 44 0.38 -12.77 -8.11
N HIS A 45 0.08 -12.39 -9.34
CA HIS A 45 -1.04 -12.89 -10.15
C HIS A 45 -0.54 -13.74 -11.32
#